data_AF-L9WHD1-F1
#
_entry.id   AF-L9WHD1-F1
#
_cell.length_a   1.000
_cell.length_b   1.000
_cell.length_c   1.000
_cell.angle_alpha   90.00
_cell.angle_beta   90.00
_cell.angle_gamma   90.00
#
_symmetry.space_group_name_H-M   'P 1'
#
loop_
_entity.id
_entity.type
_entity.pdbx_description
1 polymer ?
#
loop_
_entity_poly.entity_id
_entity_poly.type
_entity_poly.pdbx_seq_one_letter_code
_entity_poly.pdbx_strand_id
1 'polypeptide(L)' 'MRDHLGELSMLGIATWVERNKGEAGGRYYEYSLDTSPDLLLEALEETVDRVGMTEAIQKRLTRDF' A
#
# COMPACT_ATOMS: atom_id res chain seq x y z
N MET A 1 -0.65 -7.52 -7.47
CA MET A 1 -0.04 -6.88 -6.27
C MET A 1 1.20 -6.07 -6.60
N ARG A 2 2.21 -6.65 -7.28
CA ARG A 2 3.40 -5.90 -7.73
C ARG A 2 3.05 -4.71 -8.64
N ASP A 3 2.07 -4.89 -9.53
CA ASP A 3 1.65 -3.83 -10.46
C ASP A 3 0.97 -2.66 -9.71
N HIS A 4 0.06 -2.95 -8.78
CA HIS A 4 -0.57 -1.92 -7.94
C HIS A 4 0.41 -1.16 -7.02
N LEU A 5 1.45 -1.84 -6.53
CA LEU A 5 2.52 -1.15 -5.78
C LEU A 5 3.38 -0.26 -6.70
N GLY A 6 3.55 -0.65 -7.96
CA GLY A 6 4.17 0.18 -8.99
C GLY A 6 3.32 1.42 -9.32
N GLU A 7 1.99 1.28 -9.40
CA GLU A 7 1.05 2.39 -9.59
C GLU A 7 1.14 3.41 -8.45
N LEU A 8 1.17 2.95 -7.19
CA LEU A 8 1.37 3.82 -6.02
C LEU A 8 2.69 4.58 -6.09
N SER A 9 3.74 3.96 -6.63
CA SER A 9 5.01 4.65 -6.81
C SER A 9 4.99 5.67 -7.93
N MET A 10 4.30 5.37 -9.04
CA MET A 10 4.10 6.32 -10.12
C MET A 10 3.31 7.57 -9.65
N LEU A 11 2.38 7.39 -8.71
CA LEU A 11 1.60 8.48 -8.10
C LEU A 11 2.37 9.22 -6.99
N GLY A 12 3.60 8.81 -6.66
CA GLY A 12 4.41 9.43 -5.61
C GLY A 12 3.95 9.11 -4.18
N ILE A 13 3.11 8.08 -4.00
CA ILE A 13 2.60 7.66 -2.70
C ILE A 13 3.59 6.73 -1.99
N ALA A 14 4.36 5.95 -2.77
CA ALA A 14 5.32 4.99 -2.26
C ALA A 14 6.63 4.98 -3.06
N THR A 15 7.73 4.66 -2.41
CA THR A 15 9.01 4.37 -3.07
C THR A 15 9.21 2.88 -3.17
N TRP A 16 9.98 2.46 -4.18
CA TRP A 16 10.47 1.09 -4.28
C TRP A 16 11.98 1.07 -4.47
N VAL A 17 12.60 0.04 -3.91
CA VAL A 17 14.02 -0.27 -4.09
C VAL A 17 14.15 -1.73 -4.46
N GLU A 18 14.82 -2.01 -5.58
CA GLU A 18 15.20 -3.38 -5.91
C GLU A 18 16.43 -3.79 -5.11
N ARG A 19 16.34 -4.95 -4.47
CA ARG A 19 17.44 -5.62 -3.79
C ARG A 19 17.76 -6.90 -4.52
N ASN A 20 19.02 -7.03 -4.95
CA ASN A 20 19.56 -8.26 -5.52
C ASN A 20 20.62 -8.80 -4.57
N LYS A 21 20.37 -9.98 -3.97
CA LYS A 21 21.27 -10.64 -3.03
C LYS A 21 22.15 -11.71 -3.71
N GLY A 22 22.28 -11.69 -5.03
CA GLY A 22 23.08 -12.65 -5.80
C GLY A 22 22.44 -14.03 -5.95
N GLU A 23 23.19 -15.00 -6.47
CA GLU A 23 22.67 -16.33 -6.87
C GLU A 23 21.98 -17.10 -5.74
N ALA A 24 22.42 -16.95 -4.49
CA ALA A 24 21.84 -17.64 -3.34
C ALA A 24 20.65 -16.89 -2.69
N GLY A 25 20.56 -15.57 -2.89
CA GLY A 25 19.63 -14.70 -2.15
C GLY A 25 18.47 -14.14 -2.99
N GLY A 26 18.55 -14.28 -4.32
CA GLY A 26 17.50 -13.85 -5.23
C GLY A 26 17.30 -12.33 -5.32
N ARG A 27 16.26 -11.94 -6.05
CA ARG A 27 15.85 -10.54 -6.27
C ARG A 27 14.50 -10.29 -5.62
N TYR A 28 14.39 -9.20 -4.87
CA TYR A 28 13.14 -8.77 -4.26
C TYR A 28 13.02 -7.25 -4.28
N TYR A 29 11.80 -6.76 -4.06
CA TYR A 29 11.47 -5.34 -4.06
C TYR A 29 11.04 -4.95 -2.66
N GLU A 30 11.70 -3.94 -2.09
CA GLU A 30 11.30 -3.29 -0.85
C GLU A 30 10.46 -2.07 -1.21
N TYR A 31 9.34 -1.87 -0.52
CA TYR A 31 8.47 -0.72 -0.70
C TYR A 31 8.36 0.05 0.61
N SER A 32 8.32 1.37 0.53
CA SER A 32 8.10 2.26 1.67
C SER A 32 7.03 3.28 1.30
N LEU A 33 6.16 3.64 2.25
CA LEU A 33 5.23 4.74 2.07
C LEU A 33 5.97 6.05 2.26
N ASP A 34 5.89 6.93 1.27
CA ASP A 34 6.49 8.27 1.34
C ASP A 34 5.49 9.31 1.86
N THR A 35 4.21 8.93 1.93
CA THR A 35 3.13 9.76 2.44
C THR A 35 2.74 9.29 3.84
N SER A 36 2.37 10.24 4.71
CA SER A 36 1.79 9.92 6.02
C SER A 36 0.56 9.02 5.84
N PRO A 37 0.52 7.85 6.52
CA PRO A 37 -0.66 6.99 6.51
C PRO A 37 -1.93 7.72 6.93
N ASP A 38 -1.84 8.62 7.91
CA ASP A 38 -3.00 9.38 8.40
C ASP A 38 -3.55 10.30 7.30
N LEU A 39 -2.68 10.99 6.56
CA LEU A 39 -3.09 11.85 5.43
C LEU A 39 -3.72 11.03 4.28
N LEU A 40 -3.21 9.83 4.03
CA LEU A 40 -3.82 8.93 3.03
C LEU A 40 -5.21 8.49 3.47
N LEU A 41 -5.40 8.19 4.76
CA LEU A 41 -6.69 7.80 5.31
C LEU A 41 -7.70 8.96 5.29
N GLU A 42 -7.27 10.17 5.64
CA GLU A 42 -8.08 11.39 5.52
C GLU A 42 -8.52 11.64 4.07
N ALA A 43 -7.60 11.51 3.10
CA ALA A 43 -7.93 11.68 1.68
C ALA A 43 -8.89 10.61 1.16
N LEU A 44 -8.85 9.40 1.74
CA LEU A 44 -9.75 8.31 1.38
C LEU A 44 -11.11 8.37 2.07
N GLU A 45 -11.25 9.14 3.16
CA GLU A 45 -12.48 9.26 3.96
C GLU A 45 -13.67 9.65 3.08
N GLU A 46 -13.55 10.71 2.28
CA GLU A 46 -14.63 11.14 1.37
C GLU A 46 -15.03 10.04 0.35
N THR A 47 -14.04 9.29 -0.13
CA THR A 47 -14.28 8.21 -1.10
C THR A 47 -15.01 7.04 -0.44
N VAL A 48 -14.59 6.69 0.78
CA VAL A 48 -15.23 5.65 1.59
C VAL A 48 -16.66 6.04 1.93
N ASP A 49 -16.91 7.29 2.30
CA ASP A 49 -18.25 7.77 2.61
C ASP A 49 -19.18 7.70 1.40
N ARG A 50 -18.65 7.97 0.20
CA ARG A 50 -19.44 8.00 -1.04
C ARG A 50 -19.71 6.62 -1.62
N VAL A 51 -18.73 5.71 -1.55
CA VAL A 51 -18.76 4.43 -2.29
C VAL A 51 -18.86 3.22 -1.34
N GLY A 52 -18.58 3.41 -0.06
CA GLY A 52 -18.51 2.37 0.95
C GLY A 52 -17.19 1.57 0.91
N MET A 53 -16.91 0.86 2.00
CA MET A 53 -15.84 -0.14 2.03
C MET A 53 -16.37 -1.53 1.72
N THR A 54 -15.53 -2.36 1.08
CA THR A 54 -15.83 -3.78 0.90
C THR A 54 -15.86 -4.51 2.24
N GLU A 55 -16.71 -5.54 2.36
CA GLU A 55 -16.78 -6.37 3.57
C GLU A 55 -15.42 -6.97 3.98
N ALA A 56 -14.58 -7.30 2.99
CA ALA A 56 -13.26 -7.88 3.23
C ALA A 56 -12.33 -6.89 3.97
N ILE A 57 -12.40 -5.61 3.61
CA ILE A 57 -11.61 -4.55 4.27
C ILE A 57 -12.20 -4.26 5.65
N GLN A 58 -13.54 -4.12 5.76
CA GLN A 58 -14.20 -3.91 7.05
C GLN A 58 -13.85 -5.02 8.06
N LYS A 59 -13.92 -6.29 7.66
CA LYS A 59 -13.57 -7.45 8.51
C LYS A 59 -12.10 -7.45 8.94
N ARG A 60 -11.20 -6.80 8.19
CA ARG A 60 -9.78 -6.75 8.51
C ARG A 60 -9.44 -5.57 9.44
N LEU A 61 -10.20 -4.47 9.36
CA LEU A 61 -10.08 -3.31 10.24
C LEU A 61 -10.76 -3.49 11.60
N THR A 62 -11.89 -4.22 11.66
CA THR A 62 -12.56 -4.55 12.94
C THR A 62 -11.93 -5.72 13.69
N ARG A 63 -10.87 -6.31 13.13
CA ARG A 63 -10.11 -7.38 13.75
C ARG A 63 -8.97 -6.80 14.60
N ASP A 64 -9.35 -6.00 15.59
CA ASP A 64 -8.43 -5.65 16.68
C ASP A 64 -8.29 -6.85 17.64
N PHE A 65 -7.10 -6.97 18.24
CA PHE A 65 -6.56 -8.11 19.01
C PHE A 65 -7.39 -8.57 20.21
#